data_AF-A0A7S2DCN7-F1
#
_entry.id   AF-A0A7S2DCN7-F1
#
_cell.length_a   1.000
_cell.length_b   1.000
_cell.length_c   1.000
_cell.angle_alpha   90.00
_cell.angle_beta   90.00
_cell.angle_gamma   90.00
#
_symmetry.space_group_name_H-M   'P 1'
#
loop_
_entity.id
_entity.type
_entity.pdbx_description
1 polymer ?
#
loop_
_entity_poly.entity_id
_entity_poly.type
_entity_poly.pdbx_seq_one_letter_code
_entity_poly.pdbx_strand_id
1 'polypeptide(L)'
;RREAEAAADRPVFVSRDQRELMAAEIEAEQEEIKSLMAEAEREERQAYMQRVREELRGARTNTTSETRRPAVSTRMGDDVPKSKEDVDKEKELTQIKEAYLGVKKKKKRAMKISEKFRFSFDWAADEDTSVDLNPLYEKKHEALLLFGRGLRT
;
A
#
# COMPACT_ATOMS: atom_id res chain seq x y z
N ARG A 1 18.32 -9.64 46.66
CA ARG A 1 18.64 -9.23 45.27
C ARG A 1 19.68 -8.10 45.24
N ARG A 2 19.46 -6.95 45.89
CA ARG A 2 20.46 -5.86 46.03
C ARG A 2 21.81 -6.28 46.63
N GLU A 3 21.83 -7.19 47.60
CA GLU A 3 23.08 -7.65 48.22
C GLU A 3 23.92 -8.58 47.31
N ALA A 4 23.27 -9.32 46.40
CA ALA A 4 23.98 -10.17 45.44
C ALA A 4 24.57 -9.34 44.29
N GLU A 5 23.88 -8.27 43.89
CA GLU A 5 24.34 -7.28 42.90
C GLU A 5 25.51 -6.46 43.47
N ALA A 6 25.40 -5.99 44.72
CA ALA A 6 26.48 -5.32 45.43
C ALA A 6 27.68 -6.22 45.78
N ALA A 7 27.52 -7.55 45.69
CA ALA A 7 28.62 -8.51 45.78
C ALA A 7 29.31 -8.72 44.42
N ALA A 8 28.61 -8.56 43.30
CA ALA A 8 29.17 -8.62 41.94
C ALA A 8 29.99 -7.38 41.57
N ASP A 9 29.63 -6.21 42.12
CA ASP A 9 30.39 -4.96 41.95
C ASP A 9 31.74 -4.94 42.70
N ARG A 10 32.01 -5.91 43.57
CA ARG A 10 33.28 -6.01 44.29
C ARG A 10 34.35 -6.62 43.36
N PRO A 11 35.47 -5.93 43.09
CA PRO A 11 36.49 -6.45 42.20
C PRO A 11 37.10 -7.73 42.77
N VAL A 12 37.01 -8.82 42.01
CA VAL A 12 37.63 -10.10 42.37
C VAL A 12 39.09 -10.09 41.92
N PHE A 13 39.99 -10.47 42.81
CA PHE A 13 41.41 -10.60 42.48
C PHE A 13 41.64 -11.86 41.65
N VAL A 14 42.04 -11.67 40.39
CA VAL A 14 42.40 -12.73 39.45
C VAL A 14 43.92 -12.71 39.30
N SER A 15 44.57 -13.87 39.41
CA SER A 15 46.03 -13.95 39.24
C SER A 15 46.43 -13.58 37.80
N ARG A 16 47.71 -13.26 37.59
CA ARG A 16 48.21 -12.89 36.26
C ARG A 16 47.94 -13.99 35.22
N ASP A 17 48.28 -15.22 35.54
CA ASP A 17 48.10 -16.37 34.64
C ASP A 17 46.61 -16.59 34.32
N GLN A 18 45.73 -16.45 35.32
CA GLN A 18 44.28 -16.56 35.11
C GLN A 18 43.71 -15.42 34.25
N ARG A 19 44.27 -14.21 34.38
CA ARG A 19 43.87 -13.06 33.57
C ARG A 19 44.34 -13.21 32.12
N GLU A 20 45.53 -13.77 31.89
CA GLU A 20 46.05 -14.07 30.56
C GLU A 20 45.19 -15.16 29.87
N LEU A 21 44.77 -16.20 30.61
CA LEU A 21 43.84 -17.22 30.10
C LEU A 21 42.45 -16.65 29.76
N MET A 22 41.86 -15.84 30.64
CA MET A 22 40.56 -15.20 30.39
C MET A 22 40.63 -14.21 29.22
N ALA A 23 41.73 -13.46 29.09
CA ALA A 23 41.91 -12.56 27.96
C ALA A 23 41.98 -13.32 26.63
N ALA A 24 42.69 -14.46 26.60
CA ALA A 24 42.77 -15.31 25.42
C ALA A 24 41.41 -15.93 25.05
N GLU A 25 40.60 -16.32 26.03
CA GLU A 25 39.25 -16.85 25.81
C GLU A 25 38.31 -15.76 25.26
N ILE A 26 38.35 -14.55 25.84
CA ILE A 26 37.57 -13.40 25.34
C ILE A 26 38.02 -13.00 23.92
N GLU A 27 39.32 -13.07 23.62
CA GLU A 27 39.84 -12.76 22.28
C GLU A 27 39.34 -13.80 21.25
N ALA A 28 39.36 -15.09 21.59
CA ALA A 28 38.79 -16.14 20.76
C ALA A 28 37.27 -15.94 20.51
N GLU A 29 36.50 -15.62 21.55
CA GLU A 29 35.06 -15.33 21.41
C GLU A 29 34.81 -14.09 20.52
N GLN A 30 35.64 -13.05 20.65
CA GLN A 30 35.54 -11.86 19.81
C GLN A 30 35.88 -12.14 18.35
N GLU A 31 36.84 -13.02 18.09
CA GLU A 31 37.17 -13.46 16.73
C GLU A 31 36.02 -14.27 16.11
N GLU A 32 35.41 -15.18 16.89
CA GLU A 32 34.23 -15.92 16.46
C GLU A 32 33.06 -14.98 16.14
N ILE A 33 32.75 -14.02 17.01
CA ILE A 33 31.70 -13.02 16.78
C ILE A 33 31.99 -12.18 15.53
N LYS A 34 33.25 -11.74 15.34
CA LYS A 34 33.64 -10.99 14.14
C LYS A 34 33.48 -11.84 12.88
N SER A 35 33.80 -13.12 12.94
CA SER A 35 33.63 -14.04 11.81
C SER A 35 32.15 -14.23 11.45
N LEU A 36 31.28 -14.41 12.45
CA LEU A 36 29.83 -14.52 12.28
C LEU A 36 29.22 -13.24 11.71
N MET A 37 29.66 -12.07 12.20
CA MET A 37 29.20 -10.78 11.69
C MET A 37 29.63 -10.57 10.24
N ALA A 38 30.86 -10.95 9.88
CA ALA A 38 31.35 -10.87 8.50
C ALA A 38 30.64 -11.86 7.57
N GLU A 39 30.20 -13.02 8.07
CA GLU A 39 29.41 -13.99 7.32
C GLU A 39 27.98 -13.48 7.10
N ALA A 40 27.33 -12.95 8.13
CA ALA A 40 26.02 -12.30 8.03
C ALA A 40 26.03 -11.13 7.03
N GLU A 41 27.07 -10.28 7.06
CA GLU A 41 27.22 -9.18 6.09
C GLU A 41 27.36 -9.71 4.65
N ARG A 42 28.11 -10.81 4.45
CA ARG A 42 28.23 -11.47 3.14
C ARG A 42 26.90 -12.03 2.68
N GLU A 43 26.12 -12.65 3.56
CA GLU A 43 24.80 -13.19 3.25
C GLU A 43 23.80 -12.09 2.90
N GLU A 44 23.76 -10.99 3.65
CA GLU A 44 22.91 -9.84 3.34
C GLU A 44 23.28 -9.23 1.99
N ARG A 45 24.58 -9.07 1.72
CA ARG A 45 25.07 -8.58 0.43
C ARG A 45 24.70 -9.54 -0.70
N GLN A 46 24.80 -10.85 -0.47
CA GLN A 46 24.37 -11.86 -1.45
C GLN A 46 22.87 -11.82 -1.67
N ALA A 47 22.06 -11.72 -0.63
CA ALA A 47 20.60 -11.63 -0.71
C ALA A 47 20.16 -10.35 -1.46
N TYR A 48 20.81 -9.22 -1.19
CA TYR A 48 20.59 -7.98 -1.92
C TYR A 48 20.94 -8.14 -3.40
N MET A 49 22.12 -8.67 -3.72
CA MET A 49 22.53 -8.93 -5.11
C MET A 49 21.63 -9.95 -5.81
N GLN A 50 21.07 -10.93 -5.08
CA GLN A 50 20.09 -11.88 -5.60
C GLN A 50 18.76 -11.18 -5.92
N ARG A 51 18.22 -10.34 -5.03
CA ARG A 51 17.01 -9.54 -5.29
C ARG A 51 17.19 -8.63 -6.50
N VAL A 52 18.32 -7.92 -6.58
CA VAL A 52 18.65 -7.06 -7.74
C VAL A 52 18.77 -7.90 -9.02
N ARG A 53 19.40 -9.08 -8.96
CA ARG A 53 19.51 -9.98 -10.11
C ARG A 53 18.16 -10.55 -10.54
N GLU A 54 17.28 -10.86 -9.60
CA GLU A 54 15.92 -11.32 -9.84
C GLU A 54 15.07 -10.22 -10.46
N GLU A 55 15.16 -8.98 -9.95
CA GLU A 55 14.53 -7.79 -10.52
C GLU A 55 15.01 -7.54 -11.97
N LEU A 56 16.33 -7.59 -12.20
CA LEU A 56 16.89 -7.51 -13.56
C LEU A 56 16.47 -8.68 -14.44
N ARG A 57 16.35 -9.89 -13.89
CA ARG A 57 15.91 -11.08 -14.62
C ARG A 57 14.44 -10.95 -14.99
N GLY A 58 13.58 -10.51 -14.08
CA GLY A 58 12.18 -10.19 -14.33
C GLY A 58 12.03 -9.13 -15.41
N ALA A 59 12.85 -8.08 -15.36
CA ALA A 59 12.93 -7.08 -16.41
C ALA A 59 13.36 -7.67 -17.77
N ARG A 60 14.32 -8.61 -17.78
CA ARG A 60 14.85 -9.24 -19.02
C ARG A 60 13.95 -10.34 -19.59
N THR A 61 13.21 -11.07 -18.74
CA THR A 61 12.18 -12.03 -19.18
C THR A 61 10.99 -11.32 -19.78
N ASN A 62 10.67 -10.12 -19.29
CA ASN A 62 9.70 -9.24 -19.94
C ASN A 62 10.20 -8.82 -21.33
N THR A 63 11.47 -8.43 -21.50
CA THR A 63 11.97 -8.00 -22.82
C THR A 63 12.22 -9.13 -23.84
N THR A 64 12.62 -10.34 -23.40
CA THR A 64 12.91 -11.47 -24.31
C THR A 64 11.64 -12.22 -24.76
N SER A 65 10.59 -12.23 -23.93
CA SER A 65 9.28 -12.76 -24.32
C SER A 65 8.52 -11.81 -25.26
N GLU A 66 8.95 -10.55 -25.34
CA GLU A 66 8.37 -9.51 -26.21
C GLU A 66 8.88 -9.53 -27.65
N THR A 67 10.04 -10.16 -27.94
CA THR A 67 10.58 -10.24 -29.31
C THR A 67 10.10 -11.46 -30.11
N ARG A 68 9.45 -12.44 -29.46
CA ARG A 68 8.83 -13.62 -30.13
C ARG A 68 7.31 -13.67 -30.04
N ARG A 69 6.67 -12.64 -29.48
CA ARG A 69 5.23 -12.44 -29.53
C ARG A 69 4.96 -11.11 -30.25
N PRO A 70 4.11 -11.07 -31.28
CA PRO A 70 3.78 -9.81 -31.93
C PRO A 70 3.12 -8.87 -30.91
N ALA A 71 3.82 -7.80 -30.55
CA ALA A 71 3.37 -6.46 -30.12
C ALA A 71 1.93 -6.25 -29.53
N VAL A 72 1.34 -7.20 -28.81
CA VAL A 72 -0.05 -7.12 -28.30
C VAL A 72 -0.15 -7.61 -26.85
N SER A 73 0.82 -7.33 -25.96
CA SER A 73 0.68 -7.84 -24.58
C SER A 73 1.28 -7.03 -23.43
N THR A 74 1.92 -5.88 -23.65
CA THR A 74 2.62 -5.16 -22.55
C THR A 74 1.95 -3.84 -22.15
N ARG A 75 0.71 -3.62 -22.61
CA ARG A 75 -0.25 -2.70 -21.95
C ARG A 75 -1.23 -3.43 -21.02
N MET A 76 -1.14 -4.76 -20.93
CA MET A 76 -2.13 -5.63 -20.27
C MET A 76 -1.89 -5.77 -18.75
N GLY A 77 -1.47 -4.69 -18.09
CA GLY A 77 -1.33 -4.62 -16.63
C GLY A 77 -2.21 -3.55 -15.98
N ASP A 78 -2.63 -2.55 -16.75
CA ASP A 78 -3.55 -1.47 -16.35
C ASP A 78 -4.94 -1.63 -17.00
N ASP A 79 -5.02 -2.39 -18.11
CA ASP A 79 -6.24 -2.70 -18.86
C ASP A 79 -6.98 -3.95 -18.32
N VAL A 80 -6.90 -4.23 -17.01
CA VAL A 80 -7.93 -5.10 -16.41
C VAL A 80 -9.20 -4.25 -16.37
N PRO A 81 -10.30 -4.64 -17.05
CA PRO A 81 -11.53 -3.86 -16.99
C PRO A 81 -11.96 -3.80 -15.53
N LYS A 82 -11.77 -2.63 -14.90
CA LYS A 82 -12.22 -2.39 -13.53
C LYS A 82 -13.69 -2.76 -13.48
N SER A 83 -14.04 -3.63 -12.55
CA SER A 83 -15.44 -3.94 -12.35
C SER A 83 -16.17 -2.64 -11.98
N LYS A 84 -17.47 -2.57 -12.26
CA LYS A 84 -18.27 -1.39 -11.89
C LYS A 84 -18.11 -1.07 -10.40
N GLU A 85 -18.07 -2.12 -9.58
CA GLU A 85 -17.83 -2.01 -8.14
C GLU A 85 -16.49 -1.36 -7.80
N ASP A 86 -15.42 -1.65 -8.54
CA ASP A 86 -14.11 -1.05 -8.28
C ASP A 86 -14.08 0.44 -8.66
N VAL A 87 -14.76 0.80 -9.75
CA VAL A 87 -14.94 2.20 -10.15
C VAL A 87 -15.76 2.97 -9.11
N ASP A 88 -16.81 2.36 -8.58
CA ASP A 88 -17.68 3.03 -7.60
C ASP A 88 -17.00 3.13 -6.22
N LYS A 89 -16.22 2.13 -5.80
CA LYS A 89 -15.32 2.21 -4.63
C LYS A 89 -14.29 3.33 -4.78
N GLU A 90 -13.68 3.49 -5.96
CA GLU A 90 -12.72 4.56 -6.21
C GLU A 90 -13.39 5.94 -6.05
N LYS A 91 -14.59 6.13 -6.61
CA LYS A 91 -15.36 7.36 -6.44
C LYS A 91 -15.75 7.58 -4.97
N GLU A 92 -16.11 6.54 -4.22
CA GLU A 92 -16.48 6.65 -2.81
C GLU A 92 -15.29 7.17 -1.99
N LEU A 93 -14.10 6.59 -2.22
CA LEU A 93 -12.86 7.06 -1.62
C LEU A 93 -12.55 8.50 -1.98
N THR A 94 -12.86 8.95 -3.19
CA THR A 94 -12.72 10.37 -3.54
C THR A 94 -13.67 11.27 -2.76
N GLN A 95 -14.94 10.87 -2.59
CA GLN A 95 -15.91 11.65 -1.81
C GLN A 95 -15.51 11.76 -0.34
N ILE A 96 -15.05 10.67 0.27
CA ILE A 96 -14.52 10.66 1.64
C ILE A 96 -13.31 11.60 1.74
N LYS A 97 -12.37 11.51 0.79
CA LYS A 97 -11.20 12.40 0.77
C LYS A 97 -11.62 13.87 0.67
N GLU A 98 -12.56 14.22 -0.19
CA GLU A 98 -13.05 15.59 -0.34
C GLU A 98 -13.73 16.12 0.93
N ALA A 99 -14.52 15.28 1.61
CA ALA A 99 -15.21 15.65 2.83
C ALA A 99 -14.25 15.96 4.00
N TYR A 100 -13.17 15.18 4.15
CA TYR A 100 -12.29 15.26 5.31
C TYR A 100 -10.97 16.01 5.07
N LEU A 101 -10.41 15.99 3.85
CA LEU A 101 -9.15 16.70 3.56
C LEU A 101 -9.38 18.20 3.23
N GLY A 102 -10.62 18.69 3.29
CA GLY A 102 -10.91 20.12 3.14
C GLY A 102 -10.49 20.68 1.77
N VAL A 103 -10.58 19.85 0.72
CA VAL A 103 -10.19 20.25 -0.63
C VAL A 103 -11.05 21.43 -1.09
N LYS A 104 -10.41 22.50 -1.55
CA LYS A 104 -11.13 23.68 -2.07
C LYS A 104 -11.97 23.26 -3.28
N LYS A 105 -13.29 23.36 -3.16
CA LYS A 105 -14.23 23.09 -4.27
C LYS A 105 -13.81 23.92 -5.50
N LYS A 106 -13.70 23.26 -6.65
CA LYS A 106 -13.36 23.93 -7.91
C LYS A 106 -14.45 24.97 -8.20
N LYS A 107 -14.05 26.22 -8.45
CA LYS A 107 -14.98 27.30 -8.81
C LYS A 107 -15.62 26.95 -10.15
N LYS A 108 -16.95 27.11 -10.27
CA LYS A 108 -17.66 26.93 -11.54
C LYS A 108 -17.06 27.88 -12.59
N ARG A 109 -16.75 27.37 -13.78
CA ARG A 109 -16.22 28.18 -14.88
C ARG A 109 -17.29 29.16 -15.34
N ALA A 110 -16.90 30.38 -15.72
CA ALA A 110 -17.83 31.33 -16.30
C ALA A 110 -18.34 30.79 -17.64
N MET A 111 -19.66 30.65 -17.76
CA MET A 111 -20.30 30.16 -18.99
C MET A 111 -20.28 31.24 -20.07
N LYS A 112 -20.21 30.82 -21.33
CA LYS A 112 -20.27 31.76 -22.46
C LYS A 112 -21.67 32.37 -22.55
N ILE A 113 -21.73 33.64 -22.96
CA ILE A 113 -22.99 34.38 -23.07
C ILE A 113 -23.98 33.68 -24.03
N SER A 114 -23.48 33.07 -25.11
CA SER A 114 -24.32 32.31 -26.06
C SER A 114 -24.99 31.08 -25.44
N GLU A 115 -24.33 30.44 -24.48
CA GLU A 115 -24.81 29.26 -23.76
C GLU A 115 -25.83 29.65 -22.68
N LYS A 116 -25.60 30.79 -22.02
CA LYS A 116 -26.53 31.39 -21.06
C LYS A 116 -27.88 31.76 -21.68
N PHE A 117 -27.92 32.13 -22.96
CA PHE A 117 -29.15 32.46 -23.68
C PHE A 117 -29.72 31.29 -24.50
N ARG A 118 -29.10 30.12 -24.47
CA ARG A 118 -29.67 28.91 -25.04
C ARG A 118 -30.66 28.32 -24.03
N PHE A 119 -31.95 28.44 -24.31
CA PHE A 119 -32.98 27.84 -23.47
C PHE A 119 -33.08 26.35 -23.79
N SER A 120 -32.82 25.50 -22.81
CA SER A 120 -33.12 24.06 -22.84
C SER A 120 -34.31 23.80 -21.92
N PHE A 121 -35.31 23.07 -22.42
CA PHE A 121 -36.48 22.67 -21.62
C PHE A 121 -36.32 21.28 -21.01
N ASP A 122 -35.32 20.52 -21.46
CA ASP A 122 -34.97 19.21 -20.93
C ASP A 122 -34.00 19.34 -19.75
N TRP A 123 -34.09 18.40 -18.81
CA TRP A 123 -33.13 18.24 -17.74
C TRP A 123 -31.82 17.66 -18.27
N ALA A 124 -30.71 18.21 -17.82
CA ALA A 124 -29.40 17.68 -18.19
C ALA A 124 -29.06 16.46 -17.33
N ALA A 125 -28.37 15.46 -17.90
CA ALA A 125 -28.05 14.20 -17.21
C ALA A 125 -27.06 14.39 -16.05
N ASP A 126 -26.28 15.46 -16.04
CA ASP A 126 -25.38 15.84 -14.95
C ASP A 126 -26.12 16.46 -13.75
N GLU A 127 -27.40 16.79 -13.89
CA GLU A 127 -28.26 17.23 -12.80
C GLU A 127 -28.95 16.06 -12.09
N ASP A 128 -28.76 14.82 -12.56
CA ASP A 128 -29.26 13.62 -11.92
C ASP A 128 -28.47 13.31 -10.64
N THR A 129 -29.17 13.26 -9.50
CA THR A 129 -28.62 12.96 -8.17
C THR A 129 -29.07 11.59 -7.65
N SER A 130 -29.77 10.80 -8.48
CA SER A 130 -30.29 9.49 -8.08
C SER A 130 -29.23 8.39 -7.99
N VAL A 131 -28.08 8.58 -8.65
CA VAL A 131 -26.98 7.61 -8.69
C VAL A 131 -26.17 7.67 -7.39
N ASP A 132 -26.19 6.57 -6.64
CA ASP A 132 -25.37 6.39 -5.44
C ASP A 132 -24.23 5.39 -5.72
N LEU A 133 -23.13 5.53 -4.97
CA LEU A 133 -21.97 4.63 -5.02
C LEU A 133 -22.16 3.45 -4.07
N ASN A 134 -22.99 3.61 -3.04
CA ASN A 134 -23.24 2.57 -2.06
C ASN A 134 -24.38 1.65 -2.54
N PRO A 135 -24.13 0.32 -2.63
CA PRO A 135 -25.13 -0.66 -3.07
C PRO A 135 -26.45 -0.64 -2.27
N LEU A 136 -26.40 -0.27 -0.99
CA LEU A 136 -27.58 -0.17 -0.12
C LEU A 136 -28.55 0.92 -0.56
N TYR A 137 -28.02 2.01 -1.12
CA TYR A 137 -28.81 3.14 -1.61
C TYR A 137 -29.08 3.06 -3.12
N GLU A 138 -28.35 2.22 -3.86
CA GLU A 138 -28.72 1.88 -5.24
C GLU A 138 -29.99 1.00 -5.26
N LYS A 139 -30.08 0.00 -4.37
CA LYS A 139 -31.25 -0.89 -4.22
C LYS A 139 -32.06 -0.55 -2.99
N LYS A 140 -32.63 0.66 -2.97
CA LYS A 140 -33.50 1.08 -1.86
C LYS A 140 -34.67 0.12 -1.72
N HIS A 141 -34.87 -0.42 -0.51
CA HIS A 141 -36.04 -1.22 -0.23
C HIS A 141 -37.31 -0.39 -0.40
N GLU A 142 -38.15 -0.74 -1.36
CA GLU A 142 -39.44 -0.11 -1.53
C GLU A 142 -40.35 -0.50 -0.36
N ALA A 143 -40.95 0.51 0.29
CA ALA A 143 -41.93 0.25 1.33
C ALA A 143 -43.18 -0.39 0.69
N LEU A 144 -43.56 -1.58 1.17
CA LEU A 144 -44.80 -2.23 0.77
C LEU A 144 -45.97 -1.35 1.19
N LEU A 145 -46.59 -0.66 0.23
CA LEU A 145 -47.72 0.21 0.49
C LEU A 145 -48.86 -0.61 1.10
N LEU A 146 -49.35 -0.13 2.24
CA LEU A 146 -50.50 -0.70 2.95
C LEU A 146 -50.35 -2.21 3.28
N PHE A 147 -49.14 -2.73 3.54
CA PHE A 147 -48.90 -4.18 3.72
C PHE A 147 -49.18 -5.02 2.45
N GLY A 148 -48.88 -4.46 1.27
CA GLY A 148 -48.99 -5.16 -0.02
C GLY A 148 -50.36 -5.08 -0.70
N ARG A 149 -51.31 -4.33 -0.13
CA ARG A 149 -52.65 -4.08 -0.73
C ARG A 149 -52.77 -2.76 -1.47
N GLY A 150 -51.75 -1.90 -1.42
CA GLY A 150 -51.69 -0.66 -2.17
C GLY A 150 -50.74 -0.79 -3.36
N LEU A 151 -51.12 -0.23 -4.51
CA LEU A 151 -50.23 -0.03 -5.65
C LEU A 151 -49.88 1.45 -5.77
N ARG A 152 -48.65 1.72 -6.22
CA ARG A 152 -48.24 3.05 -6.66
C ARG A 152 -48.60 3.17 -8.14
N THR A 153 -49.66 3.91 -8.44
CA THR A 153 -50.04 4.27 -9.82
C THR A 153 -49.13 5.34 -10.38
#